data_AF-A0AAP0RNX2-F1
#
_entry.id   AF-A0AAP0RNX2-F1
#
_cell.length_a   1.000
_cell.length_b   1.000
_cell.length_c   1.000
_cell.angle_alpha   90.00
_cell.angle_beta   90.00
_cell.angle_gamma   90.00
#
_symmetry.space_group_name_H-M   'P 1'
#
loop_
_entity.id
_entity.type
_entity.pdbx_description
1 polymer ?
#
loop_
_entity_poly.entity_id
_entity_poly.type
_entity_poly.pdbx_seq_one_letter_code
_entity_poly.pdbx_strand_id
1 'polypeptide(L)'
;MNVESSVSIVDLVSRLWDCTAAHASYICNLEGDLDDLRTAIEELKESRNDVMAKVNTAEEGQQMKRLDQVQGWLSRVEVMESEVDKLIRDGSQEVE
;
A
#
# COMPACT_ATOMS: atom_id res chain seq x y z
N MET A 1 -24.86 -18.32 49.25
CA MET A 1 -24.28 -17.22 48.44
C MET A 1 -24.27 -17.70 47.01
N ASN A 2 -25.24 -17.24 46.21
CA ASN A 2 -25.34 -17.61 44.79
C ASN A 2 -24.30 -16.82 44.01
N VAL A 3 -23.55 -17.53 43.18
CA VAL A 3 -22.61 -16.98 42.21
C VAL A 3 -23.43 -16.42 41.05
N GLU A 4 -23.77 -15.12 41.09
CA GLU A 4 -24.26 -14.41 39.91
C GLU A 4 -23.06 -13.80 39.18
N SER A 5 -22.33 -14.66 38.48
CA SER A 5 -21.37 -14.22 37.47
C SER A 5 -21.88 -14.67 36.11
N SER A 6 -23.09 -14.27 35.76
CA SER A 6 -23.62 -14.42 34.39
C SER A 6 -23.62 -13.05 33.73
N VAL A 7 -22.60 -12.80 32.91
CA VAL A 7 -22.66 -11.75 31.89
C VAL A 7 -23.99 -11.91 31.15
N SER A 8 -24.79 -10.84 31.06
CA SER A 8 -26.08 -10.89 30.35
C SER A 8 -25.84 -11.22 28.88
N ILE A 9 -26.72 -12.03 28.27
CA ILE A 9 -26.66 -12.32 26.84
C ILE A 9 -26.67 -11.03 26.02
N VAL A 10 -27.39 -10.01 26.49
CA VAL A 10 -27.42 -8.68 25.85
C VAL A 10 -26.05 -8.01 25.89
N ASP A 11 -25.33 -8.07 27.02
CA ASP A 11 -23.98 -7.50 27.14
C ASP A 11 -23.00 -8.24 26.22
N LEU A 12 -23.14 -9.55 26.09
CA LEU A 12 -22.32 -10.35 25.18
C LEU A 12 -22.60 -9.99 23.71
N VAL A 13 -23.88 -9.88 23.33
CA VAL A 13 -24.29 -9.50 21.97
C VAL A 13 -23.81 -8.09 21.61
N SER A 14 -23.95 -7.12 22.52
CA SER A 14 -23.46 -5.75 22.31
C SER A 14 -21.94 -5.72 22.11
N ARG A 15 -21.18 -6.45 22.94
CA ARG A 15 -19.72 -6.52 22.82
C ARG A 15 -19.26 -7.17 21.51
N LEU A 16 -19.95 -8.22 21.07
CA LEU A 16 -19.67 -8.87 19.79
C LEU A 16 -19.99 -7.93 18.62
N TRP A 17 -21.09 -7.18 18.69
CA TRP A 17 -21.44 -6.17 17.70
C TRP A 17 -20.37 -5.08 17.61
N ASP A 18 -19.96 -4.49 18.74
CA ASP A 18 -18.93 -3.45 18.78
C ASP A 18 -17.59 -3.95 18.21
N CYS A 19 -17.19 -5.17 18.56
CA CYS A 19 -15.98 -5.79 18.03
C CYS A 19 -16.07 -6.00 16.51
N THR A 20 -17.23 -6.47 16.03
CA THR A 20 -17.46 -6.69 14.59
C THR A 20 -17.48 -5.37 13.81
N ALA A 21 -18.12 -4.33 14.36
CA ALA A 21 -18.17 -3.01 13.76
C ALA A 21 -16.77 -2.37 13.69
N ALA A 22 -15.98 -2.48 14.77
CA ALA A 22 -14.59 -2.02 14.78
C ALA A 22 -13.73 -2.77 13.75
N HIS A 23 -13.91 -4.09 13.65
CA HIS A 23 -13.19 -4.92 12.68
C HIS A 23 -13.57 -4.57 11.23
N ALA A 24 -14.86 -4.40 10.94
CA ALA A 24 -15.34 -3.97 9.63
C ALA A 24 -14.80 -2.58 9.26
N SER A 25 -14.79 -1.63 10.22
CA SER A 25 -14.19 -0.31 9.99
C SER A 25 -12.69 -0.38 9.71
N TYR A 26 -11.96 -1.27 10.38
CA TYR A 26 -10.53 -1.49 10.12
C TYR A 26 -10.30 -2.00 8.70
N ILE A 27 -11.06 -3.02 8.27
CA ILE A 27 -10.97 -3.59 6.92
C ILE A 27 -11.26 -2.53 5.86
N CYS A 28 -12.37 -1.79 5.96
CA CYS A 28 -12.71 -0.78 4.95
C CYS A 28 -11.67 0.34 4.85
N ASN A 29 -11.08 0.75 5.98
CA ASN A 29 -10.01 1.75 5.96
C ASN A 29 -8.75 1.19 5.29
N LEU A 30 -8.38 -0.07 5.60
CA LEU A 30 -7.24 -0.73 5.00
C LEU A 30 -7.42 -0.94 3.49
N GLU A 31 -8.61 -1.31 3.02
CA GLU A 31 -8.96 -1.38 1.60
C GLU A 31 -8.75 -0.03 0.90
N GLY A 32 -9.25 1.06 1.49
CA GLY A 32 -9.06 2.41 0.95
C GLY A 32 -7.58 2.81 0.86
N ASP A 33 -6.82 2.59 1.95
CA ASP A 33 -5.38 2.89 1.99
C ASP A 33 -4.60 2.08 0.93
N LEU A 34 -4.99 0.82 0.69
CA LEU A 34 -4.38 -0.04 -0.33
C LEU A 34 -4.68 0.43 -1.76
N ASP A 35 -5.89 0.90 -2.03
CA ASP A 35 -6.28 1.43 -3.34
C ASP A 35 -5.58 2.75 -3.68
N ASP A 36 -5.44 3.64 -2.69
CA ASP A 36 -4.66 4.87 -2.84
C ASP A 36 -3.17 4.54 -3.12
N LEU A 37 -2.61 3.56 -2.41
CA LEU A 37 -1.23 3.12 -2.60
C LEU A 37 -1.01 2.46 -3.98
N ARG A 38 -1.96 1.66 -4.48
CA ARG A 38 -1.95 1.10 -5.84
C ARG A 38 -1.92 2.20 -6.89
N THR A 39 -2.77 3.20 -6.75
CA THR A 39 -2.82 4.33 -7.68
C THR A 39 -1.49 5.09 -7.68
N ALA A 40 -0.97 5.43 -6.50
CA ALA A 40 0.29 6.16 -6.38
C ALA A 40 1.49 5.41 -6.98
N ILE A 41 1.53 4.07 -6.86
CA ILE A 41 2.65 3.30 -7.43
C ILE A 41 2.57 3.14 -8.95
N GLU A 42 1.37 3.12 -9.51
CA GLU A 42 1.16 3.18 -10.96
C GLU A 42 1.64 4.53 -11.54
N GLU A 43 1.26 5.66 -10.92
CA GLU A 43 1.74 6.99 -11.33
C GLU A 43 3.27 7.14 -11.24
N LEU A 44 3.88 6.52 -10.22
CA LEU A 44 5.34 6.52 -10.07
C LEU A 44 6.02 5.67 -11.17
N LYS A 45 5.44 4.50 -11.50
CA LYS A 45 5.91 3.63 -12.59
C LYS A 45 5.86 4.37 -13.94
N GLU A 46 4.77 5.09 -14.22
CA GLU A 46 4.63 5.93 -15.40
C GLU A 46 5.71 7.02 -15.45
N SER A 47 5.89 7.75 -14.35
CA SER A 47 6.91 8.81 -14.23
C SER A 47 8.33 8.28 -14.44
N ARG A 48 8.65 7.11 -13.87
CA ARG A 48 9.94 6.45 -14.07
C ARG A 48 10.15 6.08 -15.54
N ASN A 49 9.14 5.50 -16.18
CA ASN A 49 9.21 5.09 -17.58
C ASN A 49 9.45 6.30 -18.50
N ASP A 50 8.77 7.42 -18.24
CA ASP A 50 8.96 8.68 -18.98
C ASP A 50 10.37 9.24 -18.84
N VAL A 51 10.90 9.26 -17.62
CA VAL A 51 12.29 9.69 -17.37
C VAL A 51 13.26 8.76 -18.10
N MET A 52 13.07 7.45 -17.99
CA MET A 52 13.92 6.47 -18.66
C MET A 52 13.90 6.63 -20.19
N ALA A 53 12.74 6.86 -20.79
CA ALA A 53 12.61 7.11 -22.22
C ALA A 53 13.36 8.37 -22.67
N LYS A 54 13.25 9.47 -21.90
CA LYS A 54 13.98 10.73 -22.17
C LYS A 54 15.48 10.54 -22.04
N VAL A 55 15.92 9.82 -21.01
CA VAL A 55 17.33 9.52 -20.78
C VAL A 55 17.89 8.68 -21.92
N ASN A 56 17.22 7.59 -22.30
CA ASN A 56 17.66 6.73 -23.41
C ASN A 56 17.74 7.53 -24.72
N THR A 57 16.75 8.39 -24.99
CA THR A 57 16.75 9.26 -26.18
C THR A 57 17.97 10.20 -26.20
N ALA A 58 18.34 10.77 -25.05
CA ALA A 58 19.50 11.66 -24.93
C ALA A 58 20.84 10.90 -25.03
N GLU A 59 20.92 9.70 -24.42
CA GLU A 59 22.12 8.88 -24.46
C GLU A 59 22.40 8.32 -25.86
N GLU A 60 21.38 7.80 -26.54
CA GLU A 60 21.51 7.20 -27.87
C GLU A 60 21.52 8.26 -28.98
N GLY A 61 20.61 9.22 -28.93
CA GLY A 61 20.43 10.21 -29.99
C GLY A 61 21.39 11.38 -29.93
N GLN A 62 21.73 11.85 -28.72
CA GLN A 62 22.58 13.03 -28.52
C GLN A 62 23.98 12.68 -27.99
N GLN A 63 24.28 11.40 -27.79
CA GLN A 63 25.53 10.91 -27.19
C GLN A 63 25.85 11.57 -25.85
N MET A 64 24.82 11.97 -25.11
CA MET A 64 24.98 12.51 -23.76
C MET A 64 25.20 11.38 -22.77
N LYS A 65 25.78 11.69 -21.61
CA LYS A 65 25.85 10.75 -20.49
C LYS A 65 24.75 11.07 -19.49
N ARG A 66 24.02 10.05 -19.03
CA ARG A 66 23.12 10.17 -17.88
C ARG A 66 23.87 10.70 -16.66
N LEU A 67 23.20 11.58 -15.92
CA LEU A 67 23.71 12.11 -14.67
C LEU A 67 23.60 11.05 -13.56
N ASP A 68 24.61 10.97 -12.69
CA ASP A 68 24.61 10.05 -11.54
C ASP A 68 23.40 10.25 -10.63
N GLN A 69 22.91 11.49 -10.51
CA GLN A 69 21.67 11.80 -9.77
C GLN A 69 20.44 11.11 -10.37
N VAL A 70 20.34 11.11 -11.71
CA VAL A 70 19.24 10.46 -12.44
C VAL A 70 19.34 8.95 -12.30
N GLN A 71 20.55 8.39 -12.43
CA GLN A 71 20.78 6.96 -12.19
C GLN A 71 20.38 6.56 -10.77
N GLY A 72 20.82 7.31 -9.76
CA GLY A 72 20.49 7.03 -8.37
C GLY A 72 19.00 7.19 -8.08
N TRP A 73 18.32 8.15 -8.73
CA TRP A 73 16.87 8.30 -8.61
C TRP A 73 16.12 7.11 -9.20
N LEU A 74 16.46 6.68 -10.41
CA LEU A 74 15.85 5.51 -11.06
C LEU A 74 15.98 4.25 -10.17
N SER A 75 17.19 3.98 -9.66
CA SER A 75 17.42 2.81 -8.79
C SER A 75 16.62 2.86 -7.48
N ARG A 76 16.45 4.04 -6.86
CA ARG A 76 15.63 4.16 -5.64
C ARG A 76 14.15 3.97 -5.92
N VAL A 77 13.66 4.46 -7.07
CA VAL A 77 12.27 4.26 -7.49
C VAL A 77 11.99 2.80 -7.75
N GLU A 78 12.87 2.07 -8.43
CA GLU A 78 12.73 0.62 -8.65
C GLU A 78 12.65 -0.17 -7.33
N VAL A 79 13.48 0.20 -6.34
CA VAL A 79 13.42 -0.42 -5.00
C VAL A 79 12.08 -0.10 -4.32
N MET A 80 11.65 1.16 -4.35
CA MET A 80 10.38 1.60 -3.76
C MET A 80 9.19 0.89 -4.39
N GLU A 81 9.17 0.73 -5.71
CA GLU A 81 8.15 -0.07 -6.42
C GLU A 81 8.09 -1.50 -5.92
N SER A 82 9.23 -2.17 -5.75
CA SER A 82 9.24 -3.53 -5.23
C SER A 82 8.76 -3.62 -3.76
N GLU A 83 9.09 -2.62 -2.93
CA GLU A 83 8.67 -2.57 -1.54
C GLU A 83 7.17 -2.32 -1.42
N VAL A 84 6.63 -1.40 -2.22
CA VAL A 84 5.21 -1.07 -2.26
C VAL A 84 4.39 -2.21 -2.85
N ASP A 85 4.83 -2.84 -3.94
CA ASP A 85 4.16 -4.02 -4.51
C ASP A 85 4.10 -5.17 -3.49
N LYS A 86 5.14 -5.32 -2.65
CA LYS A 86 5.12 -6.26 -1.51
C LYS A 86 4.11 -5.83 -0.45
N LEU A 87 4.11 -4.56 -0.04
CA LEU A 87 3.20 -4.04 0.96
C LEU A 87 1.73 -4.20 0.54
N ILE A 88 1.41 -3.91 -0.72
CA ILE A 88 0.06 -4.08 -1.26
C ILE A 88 -0.37 -5.54 -1.22
N ARG A 89 0.50 -6.48 -1.65
CA ARG A 89 0.20 -7.91 -1.62
C ARG A 89 -0.04 -8.39 -0.18
N ASP A 90 0.85 -8.04 0.73
CA ASP A 90 0.78 -8.47 2.12
C ASP A 90 -0.48 -7.88 2.80
N GLY A 91 -0.82 -6.61 2.54
CA GLY A 91 -2.04 -5.98 3.05
C GLY A 91 -3.34 -6.53 2.43
N SER A 92 -3.32 -6.91 1.14
CA SER A 92 -4.48 -7.53 0.49
C SER A 92 -4.84 -8.88 1.12
N GLN A 93 -3.86 -9.61 1.65
CA GLN A 93 -4.07 -10.88 2.35
C GLN A 93 -4.73 -10.69 3.73
N GLU A 94 -4.55 -9.53 4.39
CA GLU A 94 -5.18 -9.24 5.68
C GLU A 94 -6.67 -8.84 5.55
N VAL A 95 -7.10 -8.52 4.33
CA VAL A 95 -8.48 -8.11 3.98
C VAL A 95 -9.31 -9.30 3.47
N GLU A 96 -8.66 -10.37 3.00
CA GLU A 96 -9.29 -11.60 2.46
C GLU A 96 -9.82 -12.54 3.55
#